data_AF-A0A368BM59-F1
#
_entry.id   AF-A0A368BM59-F1
#
_cell.length_a   1.000
_cell.length_b   1.000
_cell.length_c   1.000
_cell.angle_alpha   90.00
_cell.angle_beta   90.00
_cell.angle_gamma   90.00
#
_symmetry.space_group_name_H-M   'P 1'
#
loop_
_entity.id
_entity.type
_entity.pdbx_description
1 polymer ?
#
loop_
_entity_poly.entity_id
_entity_poly.type
_entity_poly.pdbx_seq_one_letter_code
_entity_poly.pdbx_strand_id
1 'polypeptide(L)' 'ELNCELIAPIAMEEGLSFAVREGGRTVGAGIVLKILD' A
#
# COMPACT_ATOMS: atom_id res chain seq x y z
N GLU A 1 4.68 -7.06 9.64
CA GLU A 1 5.15 -6.73 8.28
C GLU A 1 4.33 -7.56 7.30
N LEU A 2 3.93 -6.98 6.16
CA LEU A 2 3.01 -7.61 5.21
C LEU A 2 3.44 -7.23 3.79
N ASN A 3 3.58 -8.22 2.91
CA ASN A 3 3.91 -8.01 1.51
C ASN A 3 2.61 -7.93 0.69
N CYS A 4 2.55 -6.99 -0.25
CA CYS A 4 1.39 -6.75 -1.10
C CYS A 4 1.82 -6.73 -2.57
N GLU A 5 0.97 -7.24 -3.45
CA GLU A 5 1.13 -7.17 -4.90
C GLU A 5 0.05 -6.27 -5.48
N LEU A 6 0.44 -5.33 -6.36
CA LEU A 6 -0.50 -4.44 -7.03
C LEU A 6 -0.91 -5.04 -8.37
N ILE A 7 -2.19 -4.94 -8.71
CA ILE A 7 -2.71 -5.38 -10.03
C ILE A 7 -2.20 -4.51 -11.20
N ALA A 8 -1.66 -3.33 -10.90
CA ALA A 8 -1.13 -2.38 -11.87
C ALA A 8 0.03 -1.61 -11.24
N PRO A 9 1.04 -1.22 -12.04
CA PRO A 9 2.16 -0.43 -11.55
C PRO A 9 1.70 0.98 -11.15
N ILE A 10 2.21 1.43 -10.01
CA ILE A 10 1.98 2.78 -9.48
C ILE A 10 3.34 3.35 -9.07
N ALA A 11 3.57 4.62 -9.38
CA ALA A 11 4.75 5.32 -8.89
C ALA A 11 4.71 5.41 -7.36
N MET A 12 5.73 4.89 -6.69
CA MET A 12 5.81 4.84 -5.23
C MET A 12 7.25 5.02 -4.74
N GLU A 13 7.38 5.40 -3.47
CA GLU A 13 8.65 5.52 -2.76
C GLU A 13 8.53 4.95 -1.34
N GLU A 14 9.66 4.54 -0.74
CA GLU A 14 9.68 4.14 0.67
C GLU A 14 9.29 5.34 1.56
N GLY A 15 8.49 5.09 2.59
CA GLY A 15 7.93 6.14 3.44
C GLY A 15 6.59 6.71 2.96
N LEU A 16 6.15 6.40 1.73
CA LEU A 16 4.84 6.81 1.23
C LEU A 16 3.71 6.24 2.10
N SER A 17 2.79 7.10 2.55
CA SER A 17 1.61 6.68 3.31
C SER A 17 0.44 6.30 2.41
N PHE A 18 -0.35 5.31 2.83
CA PHE A 18 -1.52 4.83 2.10
C PHE A 18 -2.66 4.42 3.03
N ALA A 19 -3.87 4.31 2.47
CA ALA A 19 -5.05 3.80 3.16
C ALA A 19 -5.56 2.53 2.47
N VAL A 20 -6.03 1.56 3.26
CA VAL A 20 -6.67 0.33 2.77
C VAL A 20 -8.19 0.50 2.87
N ARG A 21 -8.90 0.23 1.77
CA ARG A 21 -10.35 0.38 1.68
C ARG A 21 -11.01 -0.89 1.18
N GLU A 22 -12.10 -1.28 1.83
CA GLU A 22 -12.93 -2.42 1.45
C GLU A 22 -14.41 -2.06 1.64
N GLY A 23 -15.26 -2.40 0.67
CA GLY A 23 -16.70 -2.13 0.76
C GLY A 23 -17.05 -0.65 0.98
N GLY A 24 -16.23 0.27 0.46
CA GLY A 24 -16.46 1.72 0.55
C GLY A 24 -15.92 2.42 1.81
N ARG A 25 -15.46 1.69 2.83
CA ARG A 25 -14.91 2.25 4.08
C ARG A 25 -13.41 2.01 4.22
N THR A 26 -12.74 2.85 5.01
CA THR A 26 -11.33 2.66 5.39
C THR A 26 -11.24 1.56 6.45
N VAL A 27 -10.38 0.58 6.23
CA VAL A 27 -10.15 -0.55 7.14
C VAL A 27 -8.72 -0.58 7.69
N GLY A 28 -7.83 0.25 7.14
CA GLY A 28 -6.47 0.37 7.63
C GLY A 28 -5.72 1.55 7.01
N ALA A 29 -4.56 1.85 7.58
CA ALA A 29 -3.59 2.80 7.06
C ALA A 29 -2.19 2.23 7.25
N GLY A 30 -1.26 2.60 6.38
CA GLY A 30 0.10 2.08 6.40
C GLY A 30 1.09 3.04 5.76
N ILE A 31 2.36 2.67 5.88
CA ILE A 31 3.50 3.31 5.21
C ILE A 31 4.27 2.22 4.47
N VAL A 32 4.72 2.52 3.25
CA VAL A 32 5.58 1.63 2.46
C VAL A 32 6.93 1.51 3.16
N LEU A 33 7.28 0.30 3.60
CA LEU A 33 8.57 0.04 4.25
C LEU A 33 9.68 -0.24 3.25
N LYS A 34 9.37 -0.99 2.19
CA LYS A 34 10.32 -1.42 1.16
C LYS A 34 9.57 -1.75 -0.13
N ILE A 35 10.17 -1.40 -1.27
CA ILE A 35 9.67 -1.80 -2.60
C ILE A 35 10.36 -3.11 -3.00
N LEU A 36 9.56 -4.10 -3.40
CA LEU A 36 10.02 -5.42 -3.84
C LEU A 36 9.74 -5.52 -5.34
N ASP A 37 10.79 -5.58 -6.16
CA ASP A 37 10.72 -5.80 -7.61
C ASP A 37 10.68 -7.30 -7.96
#